data_AF-A0A1H9NSD5-F1
#
_entry.id   AF-A0A1H9NSD5-F1
#
_cell.length_a   1.000
_cell.length_b   1.000
_cell.length_c   1.000
_cell.angle_alpha   90.00
_cell.angle_beta   90.00
_cell.angle_gamma   90.00
#
_symmetry.space_group_name_H-M   'P 1'
#
loop_
_entity.id
_entity.type
_entity.pdbx_description
1 polymer ?
#
loop_
_entity_poly.entity_id
_entity_poly.type
_entity_poly.pdbx_seq_one_letter_code
_entity_poly.pdbx_strand_id
1 'polypeptide(L)'
;MQRGLGLIELLIVVALIGMLAAIAYPSYSDQLRRAARSEVVGLLQDAALRLEQHRAHVGGYADSEQLVTLLPAGSRYYRLQAQRDEDAFTLLARRVTETFMADDRCGDFRLDHAGVRDNPGGSADEQACWGS
;
A
#
# COMPACT_ATOMS: atom_id res chain seq x y z
N MET A 1 -14.65 44.09 -31.07
CA MET A 1 -13.23 43.88 -31.39
C MET A 1 -12.69 42.76 -30.51
N GLN A 2 -12.61 41.53 -31.04
CA GLN A 2 -11.96 40.42 -30.34
C GLN A 2 -10.45 40.60 -30.46
N ARG A 3 -9.78 40.87 -29.33
CA ARG A 3 -8.31 40.76 -29.23
C ARG A 3 -7.97 39.28 -29.21
N GLY A 4 -7.48 38.76 -30.33
CA GLY A 4 -6.95 37.40 -30.40
C GLY A 4 -5.60 37.34 -29.69
N LEU A 5 -5.37 36.28 -28.91
CA LEU A 5 -4.07 35.95 -28.31
C LEU A 5 -2.99 35.88 -29.40
N GLY A 6 -1.84 36.48 -29.13
CA GLY A 6 -0.68 36.38 -30.02
C GLY A 6 -0.03 35.00 -29.92
N LEU A 7 0.53 34.51 -31.02
CA LEU A 7 1.32 33.27 -31.05
C LEU A 7 2.43 33.27 -29.99
N ILE A 8 3.09 34.41 -29.77
CA ILE A 8 4.16 34.54 -28.77
C ILE A 8 3.64 34.45 -27.33
N GLU A 9 2.44 34.96 -27.09
CA GLU A 9 1.79 34.94 -25.78
C GLU A 9 1.38 33.51 -25.41
N LEU A 10 0.86 32.77 -26.40
CA LEU A 10 0.53 31.37 -26.25
C LEU A 10 1.78 30.50 -26.02
N LEU A 11 2.89 30.80 -26.70
CA LEU A 11 4.17 30.10 -26.46
C LEU A 11 4.73 30.32 -25.05
N ILE A 12 4.63 31.55 -24.51
CA ILE A 12 5.07 31.84 -23.14
C ILE A 12 4.16 31.12 -22.12
N VAL A 13 2.85 31.10 -22.34
CA VAL A 13 1.90 30.40 -21.46
C VAL A 13 2.18 28.90 -21.44
N VAL A 14 2.39 28.27 -22.61
CA VAL A 14 2.72 26.84 -22.69
C VAL A 14 4.06 26.54 -22.01
N ALA A 15 5.06 27.40 -22.17
CA ALA A 15 6.35 27.24 -21.50
C ALA A 15 6.22 27.29 -19.96
N LEU A 16 5.44 28.23 -19.42
CA LEU A 16 5.17 28.33 -17.98
C LEU A 16 4.39 27.13 -17.45
N ILE A 17 3.36 26.68 -18.17
CA ILE A 17 2.58 25.49 -17.78
C ILE A 17 3.49 24.24 -17.77
N GLY A 18 4.35 24.08 -18.77
CA GLY A 18 5.30 22.97 -18.83
C GLY A 18 6.26 22.96 -17.64
N MET A 19 6.78 24.12 -17.24
CA MET A 19 7.66 24.26 -16.08
C MET A 19 6.95 23.90 -14.77
N LEU A 20 5.70 24.35 -14.59
CA LEU A 20 4.91 24.04 -13.39
C LEU A 20 4.52 22.55 -13.34
N ALA A 21 4.12 21.96 -14.48
CA ALA A 21 3.75 20.56 -14.57
C ALA A 21 4.91 19.62 -14.20
N ALA A 22 6.14 19.98 -14.59
CA ALA A 22 7.34 19.19 -14.27
C ALA A 22 7.59 19.06 -12.76
N ILE A 23 7.23 20.07 -11.96
CA ILE A 23 7.40 20.06 -10.49
C ILE A 23 6.19 19.42 -9.80
N ALA A 24 4.98 19.76 -10.24
CA ALA A 24 3.75 19.36 -9.56
C ALA A 24 3.42 17.87 -9.72
N TYR A 25 3.66 17.31 -10.92
CA TYR A 25 3.29 15.92 -11.25
C TYR A 25 3.99 14.86 -10.38
N PRO A 26 5.34 14.85 -10.22
CA PRO A 26 6.00 13.82 -9.41
C PRO A 26 5.54 13.84 -7.95
N SER A 27 5.37 15.03 -7.37
CA SER A 27 4.95 15.21 -5.97
C SER A 27 3.58 14.60 -5.66
N TYR A 28 2.61 14.73 -6.58
CA TYR A 28 1.28 14.16 -6.38
C TYR A 28 1.30 12.62 -6.38
N SER A 29 2.08 12.01 -7.28
CA SER A 29 2.19 10.55 -7.36
C SER A 29 2.79 9.93 -6.09
N ASP A 30 3.74 10.62 -5.45
CA ASP A 30 4.36 10.14 -4.21
C ASP A 30 3.41 10.22 -3.01
N GLN A 31 2.54 11.22 -2.95
CA GLN A 31 1.51 11.29 -1.90
C GLN A 31 0.52 10.12 -2.01
N LEU A 32 0.10 9.76 -3.21
CA LEU A 32 -0.77 8.61 -3.43
C LEU A 32 -0.10 7.28 -3.02
N ARG A 33 1.19 7.12 -3.33
CA ARG A 33 1.96 5.95 -2.89
C ARG A 33 2.06 5.87 -1.37
N ARG A 34 2.37 6.99 -0.70
CA ARG A 34 2.42 7.05 0.78
C ARG A 34 1.07 6.69 1.40
N ALA A 35 -0.03 7.23 0.85
CA ALA A 35 -1.37 6.88 1.30
C ALA A 35 -1.65 5.38 1.14
N ALA A 36 -1.35 4.80 -0.03
CA ALA A 36 -1.51 3.35 -0.26
C ALA A 36 -0.67 2.49 0.69
N ARG A 37 0.58 2.91 1.01
CA ARG A 37 1.43 2.24 2.00
C ARG A 37 0.83 2.30 3.41
N SER A 38 0.34 3.47 3.84
CA SER A 38 -0.32 3.60 5.15
C SER A 38 -1.58 2.75 5.26
N GLU A 39 -2.36 2.66 4.17
CA GLU A 39 -3.57 1.83 4.10
C GLU A 39 -3.23 0.34 4.25
N VAL A 40 -2.21 -0.16 3.54
CA VAL A 40 -1.84 -1.58 3.64
C VAL A 40 -1.21 -1.93 4.99
N VAL A 41 -0.43 -1.03 5.59
CA VAL A 41 0.11 -1.23 6.95
C VAL A 41 -1.04 -1.33 7.96
N GLY A 42 -2.04 -0.45 7.88
CA GLY A 42 -3.23 -0.51 8.73
C GLY A 42 -4.03 -1.81 8.50
N LEU A 43 -4.15 -2.25 7.25
CA LEU A 43 -4.83 -3.50 6.90
C LEU A 43 -4.13 -4.73 7.52
N LEU A 44 -2.80 -4.78 7.47
CA LEU A 44 -2.02 -5.86 8.08
C LEU A 44 -2.16 -5.87 9.60
N GLN A 45 -2.17 -4.69 10.23
CA GLN A 45 -2.36 -4.57 11.68
C GLN A 45 -3.78 -4.99 12.12
N ASP A 46 -4.82 -4.60 11.38
CA ASP A 46 -6.19 -5.03 11.65
C ASP A 46 -6.33 -6.56 11.49
N ALA A 47 -5.76 -7.12 10.41
CA ALA A 47 -5.76 -8.56 10.20
C ALA A 47 -5.02 -9.30 11.32
N ALA A 48 -3.84 -8.83 11.74
CA ALA A 48 -3.09 -9.42 12.84
C ALA A 48 -3.90 -9.40 14.15
N LEU A 49 -4.54 -8.27 14.47
CA LEU A 49 -5.38 -8.15 15.68
C LEU A 49 -6.54 -9.16 15.68
N ARG A 50 -7.21 -9.35 14.53
CA ARG A 50 -8.29 -10.34 14.40
C ARG A 50 -7.78 -11.76 14.61
N LEU A 51 -6.57 -12.06 14.15
CA LEU A 51 -5.94 -13.36 14.36
C LEU A 51 -5.57 -13.59 15.82
N GLU A 52 -5.09 -12.57 16.53
CA GLU A 52 -4.86 -12.65 17.98
C GLU A 52 -6.16 -12.89 18.76
N GLN A 53 -7.24 -12.21 18.39
CA GLN A 53 -8.56 -12.43 18.99
C GLN A 53 -9.07 -13.85 18.70
N HIS A 54 -8.90 -14.34 17.47
CA HIS A 54 -9.23 -15.70 17.09
C HIS A 54 -8.48 -16.72 17.96
N ARG A 55 -7.16 -16.56 18.12
CA ARG A 55 -6.35 -17.41 18.99
C ARG A 55 -6.83 -17.37 20.45
N ALA A 56 -7.23 -16.21 20.96
CA ALA A 56 -7.77 -16.10 22.31
C ALA A 56 -9.08 -16.88 22.51
N HIS A 57 -9.86 -17.11 21.43
CA HIS A 57 -11.12 -17.85 21.49
C HIS A 57 -10.97 -19.37 21.28
N VAL A 58 -10.15 -19.79 20.32
CA VAL A 58 -10.04 -21.21 19.91
C VAL A 58 -8.66 -21.84 20.16
N GLY A 59 -7.69 -21.08 20.66
CA GLY A 59 -6.38 -21.58 21.11
C GLY A 59 -5.29 -21.66 20.03
N GLY A 60 -5.62 -21.43 18.75
CA GLY A 60 -4.66 -21.39 17.66
C GLY A 60 -5.08 -20.42 16.55
N TYR A 61 -4.24 -20.19 15.54
CA TYR A 61 -4.54 -19.27 14.44
C TYR A 61 -5.25 -19.92 13.25
N ALA A 62 -5.18 -21.24 13.09
CA ALA A 62 -5.86 -21.95 12.02
C ALA A 62 -7.38 -21.80 12.13
N ASP A 63 -8.08 -21.77 10.98
CA ASP A 63 -9.54 -21.82 10.99
C ASP A 63 -10.01 -23.19 11.50
N SER A 64 -11.10 -23.19 12.27
CA SER A 64 -11.66 -24.39 12.89
C SER A 64 -13.16 -24.46 12.66
N GLU A 65 -13.78 -25.61 12.95
CA GLU A 65 -15.25 -25.73 12.92
C GLU A 65 -15.94 -24.81 13.94
N GLN A 66 -15.25 -24.45 15.02
CA GLN A 66 -15.79 -23.61 16.09
C GLN A 66 -15.82 -22.13 15.70
N LEU A 67 -14.81 -21.67 14.96
CA LEU A 67 -14.68 -20.29 14.56
C LEU A 67 -13.88 -20.20 13.26
N VAL A 68 -14.40 -19.42 12.32
CA VAL A 68 -13.71 -18.99 11.10
C VAL A 68 -13.61 -17.48 11.14
N THR A 69 -12.39 -16.96 11.05
CA THR A 69 -12.16 -15.51 11.08
C THR A 69 -11.96 -14.98 9.68
N LEU A 70 -12.91 -14.16 9.22
CA LEU A 70 -12.83 -13.51 7.92
C LEU A 70 -11.87 -12.31 7.98
N LEU A 71 -10.84 -12.36 7.14
CA LEU A 71 -9.89 -11.27 6.93
C LEU A 71 -10.29 -10.43 5.71
N PRO A 72 -9.94 -9.13 5.69
CA PRO A 72 -10.09 -8.30 4.50
C PRO A 72 -9.34 -8.91 3.31
N ALA A 73 -9.93 -8.86 2.11
CA ALA A 73 -9.26 -9.37 0.90
C ALA A 73 -8.03 -8.52 0.48
N GLY A 74 -7.93 -7.29 0.98
CA GLY A 74 -6.91 -6.32 0.59
C GLY A 74 -7.48 -4.92 0.46
N SER A 75 -6.72 -4.05 -0.21
CA SER A 75 -7.11 -2.71 -0.62
C SER A 75 -7.25 -2.61 -2.15
N ARG A 76 -7.40 -1.39 -2.68
CA ARG A 76 -7.33 -1.15 -4.12
C ARG A 76 -5.98 -1.55 -4.73
N TYR A 77 -4.90 -1.42 -3.95
CA TYR A 77 -3.53 -1.53 -4.46
C TYR A 77 -2.80 -2.78 -3.98
N TYR A 78 -3.32 -3.46 -2.97
CA TYR A 78 -2.71 -4.64 -2.39
C TYR A 78 -3.76 -5.74 -2.17
N ARG A 79 -3.38 -7.00 -2.40
CA ARG A 79 -4.18 -8.16 -2.01
C ARG A 79 -3.58 -8.84 -0.79
N LEU A 80 -4.40 -9.11 0.21
CA LEU A 80 -3.99 -9.83 1.41
C LEU A 80 -3.99 -11.33 1.16
N GLN A 81 -2.92 -11.98 1.55
CA GLN A 81 -2.80 -13.43 1.68
C GLN A 81 -2.42 -13.74 3.12
N ALA A 82 -3.12 -14.69 3.73
CA ALA A 82 -2.85 -15.13 5.09
C ALA A 82 -2.50 -16.62 5.06
N GLN A 83 -1.30 -16.95 5.51
CA GLN A 83 -0.95 -18.31 5.88
C GLN A 83 -1.11 -18.44 7.40
N ARG A 84 -1.90 -19.40 7.85
CA ARG A 84 -2.31 -19.56 9.25
C ARG A 84 -2.17 -21.02 9.63
N ASP A 85 -1.39 -21.29 10.67
CA ASP A 85 -1.20 -22.61 11.27
C ASP A 85 -1.72 -22.57 12.72
N GLU A 86 -1.56 -23.64 13.50
CA GLU A 86 -1.99 -23.64 14.90
C GLU A 86 -1.28 -22.56 15.72
N ASP A 87 0.05 -22.47 15.60
CA ASP A 87 0.87 -21.61 16.46
C ASP A 87 1.40 -20.33 15.81
N ALA A 88 1.30 -20.19 14.49
CA ALA A 88 1.84 -19.05 13.77
C ALA A 88 0.92 -18.57 12.66
N PHE A 89 1.08 -17.31 12.26
CA PHE A 89 0.57 -16.81 11.00
C PHE A 89 1.63 -15.95 10.30
N THR A 90 1.46 -15.83 8.98
CA THR A 90 2.16 -14.86 8.14
C THR A 90 1.13 -14.18 7.24
N LEU A 91 1.09 -12.85 7.32
CA LEU A 91 0.30 -12.00 6.46
C LEU A 91 1.20 -11.42 5.37
N LEU A 92 0.81 -11.59 4.11
CA LEU A 92 1.48 -11.03 2.95
C LEU A 92 0.50 -10.19 2.14
N ALA A 93 0.73 -8.89 2.08
CA ALA A 93 0.04 -7.98 1.19
C ALA A 93 0.85 -7.83 -0.11
N ARG A 94 0.38 -8.47 -1.19
CA ARG A 94 1.00 -8.40 -2.52
C ARG A 94 0.49 -7.21 -3.31
N ARG A 95 1.38 -6.43 -3.91
CA ARG A 95 1.01 -5.31 -4.76
C ARG A 95 0.25 -5.78 -6.00
N VAL A 96 -0.76 -5.02 -6.42
CA VAL A 96 -1.51 -5.26 -7.66
C VAL A 96 -0.74 -4.65 -8.83
N THR A 97 -0.36 -5.49 -9.79
CA THR A 97 0.54 -5.14 -10.91
C THR A 97 -0.05 -4.17 -11.92
N GLU A 98 -1.38 -4.00 -11.96
CA GLU A 98 -2.07 -3.07 -12.86
C GLU A 98 -2.28 -1.68 -12.23
N THR A 99 -1.54 -1.37 -11.15
CA THR A 99 -1.68 -0.12 -10.42
C THR A 99 -0.35 0.61 -10.31
N PHE A 100 -0.38 1.89 -9.91
CA PHE A 100 0.83 2.69 -9.70
C PHE A 100 1.74 2.18 -8.57
N MET A 101 1.29 1.18 -7.80
CA MET A 101 2.08 0.50 -6.77
C MET A 101 2.93 -0.65 -7.33
N ALA A 102 2.75 -1.04 -8.60
CA ALA A 102 3.51 -2.14 -9.21
C ALA A 102 5.04 -1.91 -9.15
N ASP A 103 5.45 -0.66 -9.39
CA ASP A 103 6.85 -0.20 -9.37
C ASP A 103 7.21 0.53 -8.07
N ASP A 104 6.40 0.37 -7.01
CA ASP A 104 6.70 1.00 -5.75
C ASP A 104 7.96 0.39 -5.10
N ARG A 105 8.86 1.25 -4.63
CA ARG A 105 10.13 0.83 -4.03
C ARG A 105 9.97 -0.02 -2.77
N CYS A 106 8.84 0.04 -2.08
CA CYS A 106 8.58 -0.77 -0.90
C CYS A 106 8.10 -2.18 -1.22
N GLY A 107 7.77 -2.48 -2.48
CA GLY A 107 7.35 -3.80 -2.89
C GLY A 107 6.10 -4.29 -2.14
N ASP A 108 6.13 -5.55 -1.74
CA ASP A 108 5.08 -6.18 -0.93
C ASP A 108 5.28 -5.88 0.55
N PHE A 109 4.25 -6.07 1.36
CA PHE A 109 4.34 -5.88 2.82
C PHE A 109 4.04 -7.21 3.51
N ARG A 110 4.94 -7.64 4.39
CA ARG A 110 4.82 -8.88 5.15
C ARG A 110 4.88 -8.63 6.65
N LEU A 111 3.96 -9.23 7.39
CA LEU A 111 3.90 -9.18 8.86
C LEU A 111 3.65 -10.60 9.40
N ASP A 112 4.46 -11.05 10.35
CA ASP A 112 4.23 -12.32 11.04
C ASP A 112 3.64 -12.15 12.45
N HIS A 113 3.26 -13.27 13.06
CA HIS A 113 2.71 -13.32 14.43
C HIS A 113 3.65 -12.76 15.51
N ALA A 114 4.96 -12.74 15.29
CA ALA A 114 5.93 -12.17 16.22
C ALA A 114 6.08 -10.64 16.04
N GLY A 115 5.37 -10.06 15.07
CA GLY A 115 5.46 -8.64 14.72
C GLY A 115 6.66 -8.31 13.84
N VAL A 116 7.35 -9.32 13.30
CA VAL A 116 8.45 -9.12 12.35
C VAL A 116 7.86 -8.61 11.04
N ARG A 117 8.44 -7.53 10.56
CA ARG A 117 8.07 -6.84 9.33
C ARG A 117 9.10 -7.16 8.26
N ASP A 118 8.66 -7.13 7.00
CA ASP A 118 9.53 -7.29 5.86
C ASP A 118 8.87 -6.72 4.58
N ASN A 119 9.69 -6.41 3.58
CA ASN A 119 9.25 -5.86 2.30
C ASN A 119 9.71 -6.70 1.09
N PRO A 120 9.11 -7.88 0.84
CA PRO A 120 9.50 -8.74 -0.28
C PRO A 120 9.43 -8.03 -1.63
N GLY A 121 10.52 -8.14 -2.40
CA GLY A 121 10.64 -7.48 -3.70
C GLY A 121 10.66 -5.95 -3.63
N GLY A 122 10.86 -5.38 -2.43
CA GLY A 122 11.20 -3.98 -2.22
C GLY A 122 12.71 -3.75 -2.39
N SER A 123 13.07 -2.52 -2.70
CA SER A 123 14.46 -2.02 -2.79
C SER A 123 14.74 -0.89 -1.81
N ALA A 124 13.71 -0.40 -1.13
CA ALA A 124 13.82 0.60 -0.08
C ALA A 124 14.09 -0.03 1.29
N ASP A 125 14.59 0.79 2.20
CA ASP A 125 14.75 0.44 3.60
C ASP A 125 13.38 0.17 4.26
N GLU A 126 13.29 -0.86 5.09
CA GLU A 126 12.06 -1.29 5.75
C GLU A 126 11.46 -0.15 6.58
N GLN A 127 12.29 0.57 7.34
CA GLN A 127 11.84 1.66 8.22
C GLN A 127 11.12 2.76 7.42
N ALA A 128 11.58 3.03 6.19
CA ALA A 128 10.99 4.03 5.30
C ALA A 128 9.68 3.57 4.63
N CYS A 129 9.37 2.28 4.70
CA CYS A 129 8.17 1.68 4.11
C CYS A 129 7.06 1.50 5.15
N TRP A 130 7.44 1.14 6.38
CA TRP A 130 6.53 0.92 7.50
C TRP A 130 6.34 2.14 8.41
N GLY A 131 7.24 3.12 8.31
CA GLY A 131 7.13 4.45 8.91
C GLY A 131 6.68 5.48 7.87
N SER A 132 5.61 6.20 8.19
CA SER A 132 4.99 7.26 7.36
C SER A 132 5.95 8.37 6.95
#